data_AF-A0A2V8V7B7-F1
#
_entry.id   AF-A0A2V8V7B7-F1
#
_cell.length_a   1.000
_cell.length_b   1.000
_cell.length_c   1.000
_cell.angle_alpha   90.00
_cell.angle_beta   90.00
_cell.angle_gamma   90.00
#
_symmetry.space_group_name_H-M   'P 1'
#
loop_
_entity.id
_entity.type
_entity.pdbx_description
1 polymer ?
#
loop_
_entity_poly.entity_id
_entity_poly.type
_entity_poly.pdbx_seq_one_letter_code
_entity_poly.pdbx_strand_id
1 'polypeptide(L)'
;MSSRNLAYLAALALAITGLSQGATPDFSGIWKVDPQRSHSSNPGAHGMRVKIDQSGDDITMIMRVESQRGEEMTTYHLRAGSNDNKNEIHGAPMTSSAKWEDGALVIESAAKWGDRELHLSDRWTVSSDGQTLTFVERHQFGTEPAAEDTMVFEKQANATWEPPQPAGDAFKNIQVLKDVPSDRLMPTMVSFTRALAVKCDHCHVPNEFDKDDKPAKTTARNMIRMAMKINQDNFKGEYAVSCWTCHRGNVKPENAPNP
;
A
#
# COMPACT_ATOMS: atom_id res chain seq x y z
N MET A 1 20.74 -88.24 -10.33
CA MET A 1 21.35 -86.99 -10.82
C MET A 1 20.23 -85.99 -11.01
N SER A 2 20.13 -85.03 -10.08
CA SER A 2 18.95 -84.17 -9.88
C SER A 2 19.04 -82.88 -10.71
N SER A 3 17.92 -82.52 -11.30
CA SER A 3 17.65 -81.34 -12.10
C SER A 3 17.56 -80.06 -11.24
N ARG A 4 18.05 -78.93 -11.75
CA ARG A 4 17.67 -77.59 -11.27
C ARG A 4 17.55 -76.62 -12.44
N ASN A 5 16.32 -76.40 -12.89
CA ASN A 5 15.91 -75.22 -13.66
C ASN A 5 15.88 -74.02 -12.70
N LEU A 6 16.64 -72.96 -12.97
CA LEU A 6 16.42 -71.64 -12.35
C LEU A 6 15.63 -70.77 -13.31
N ALA A 7 14.37 -70.48 -12.95
CA ALA A 7 13.58 -69.42 -13.55
C ALA A 7 13.97 -68.08 -12.90
N TYR A 8 14.39 -67.11 -13.72
CA TYR A 8 14.58 -65.72 -13.29
C TYR A 8 13.25 -64.97 -13.42
N LEU A 9 12.67 -64.56 -12.29
CA LEU A 9 11.58 -63.60 -12.22
C LEU A 9 12.16 -62.19 -12.23
N ALA A 10 11.92 -61.44 -13.32
CA ALA A 10 12.19 -60.02 -13.38
C ALA A 10 11.02 -59.26 -12.73
N ALA A 11 11.26 -58.67 -11.55
CA ALA A 11 10.32 -57.76 -10.92
C ALA A 11 10.44 -56.37 -11.56
N LEU A 12 9.41 -55.94 -12.27
CA LEU A 12 9.30 -54.59 -12.83
C LEU A 12 8.86 -53.65 -11.70
N ALA A 13 9.77 -52.84 -11.16
CA ALA A 13 9.43 -51.80 -10.20
C ALA A 13 8.80 -50.61 -10.97
N LEU A 14 7.49 -50.39 -10.80
CA LEU A 14 6.87 -49.12 -11.20
C LEU A 14 7.39 -48.03 -10.25
N ALA A 15 8.21 -47.13 -10.76
CA ALA A 15 8.52 -45.88 -10.09
C ALA A 15 7.25 -45.01 -10.12
N ILE A 16 6.56 -44.92 -8.98
CA ILE A 16 5.54 -43.89 -8.76
C ILE A 16 6.31 -42.58 -8.66
N THR A 17 6.35 -41.81 -9.73
CA THR A 17 6.80 -40.41 -9.69
C THR A 17 5.79 -39.65 -8.84
N GLY A 18 6.12 -39.42 -7.57
CA GLY A 18 5.40 -38.47 -6.75
C GLY A 18 5.46 -37.11 -7.44
N LEU A 19 4.30 -36.55 -7.80
CA LEU A 19 4.19 -35.14 -8.14
C LEU A 19 4.67 -34.37 -6.90
N SER A 20 5.85 -33.73 -6.99
CA SER A 20 6.20 -32.73 -5.99
C SER A 20 5.16 -31.61 -6.13
N GLN A 21 4.25 -31.48 -5.17
CA GLN A 21 3.56 -30.20 -5.00
C GLN A 21 4.68 -29.16 -4.85
N GLY A 22 4.74 -28.21 -5.80
CA GLY A 22 5.71 -27.13 -5.73
C GLY A 22 5.60 -26.43 -4.38
N ALA A 23 6.72 -25.93 -3.86
CA ALA A 23 6.70 -25.17 -2.61
C ALA A 23 5.63 -24.07 -2.68
N THR A 24 4.86 -23.89 -1.61
CA THR A 24 3.89 -22.81 -1.52
C THR A 24 4.63 -21.48 -1.69
N PRO A 25 4.11 -20.56 -2.52
CA PRO A 25 4.72 -19.25 -2.67
C PRO A 25 4.76 -18.50 -1.34
N ASP A 26 5.84 -17.74 -1.11
CA ASP A 26 5.98 -16.87 0.06
C ASP A 26 5.59 -15.44 -0.31
N PHE A 27 4.49 -14.98 0.27
CA PHE A 27 4.00 -13.60 0.12
C PHE A 27 4.60 -12.64 1.15
N SER A 28 5.41 -13.13 2.09
CA SER A 28 5.91 -12.32 3.20
C SER A 28 6.69 -11.10 2.74
N GLY A 29 6.38 -9.96 3.36
CA GLY A 29 7.06 -8.70 3.09
C GLY A 29 6.16 -7.48 3.23
N ILE A 30 6.77 -6.32 2.99
CA ILE A 30 6.05 -5.05 2.85
C ILE A 30 6.00 -4.73 1.37
N TRP A 31 4.82 -4.38 0.91
CA TRP A 31 4.45 -4.19 -0.48
C TRP A 31 3.85 -2.80 -0.64
N LYS A 32 4.21 -2.12 -1.73
CA LYS A 32 3.64 -0.81 -2.10
C LYS A 32 2.99 -0.92 -3.45
N VAL A 33 1.76 -0.43 -3.59
CA VAL A 33 1.04 -0.47 -4.86
C VAL A 33 1.81 0.31 -5.94
N ASP A 34 1.84 -0.24 -7.14
CA ASP A 34 2.25 0.44 -8.36
C ASP A 34 0.99 0.94 -9.08
N PRO A 35 0.64 2.24 -8.98
CA PRO A 35 -0.56 2.77 -9.59
C PRO A 35 -0.50 2.80 -11.13
N GLN A 36 0.67 2.64 -11.75
CA GLN A 36 0.80 2.60 -13.22
C GLN A 36 0.51 1.21 -13.78
N ARG A 37 0.75 0.16 -12.99
CA ARG A 37 0.48 -1.24 -13.37
C ARG A 37 -0.83 -1.78 -12.79
N SER A 38 -1.48 -1.02 -11.92
CA SER A 38 -2.76 -1.38 -11.31
C SER A 38 -3.94 -0.78 -12.07
N HIS A 39 -5.05 -1.50 -12.07
CA HIS A 39 -6.36 -1.04 -12.55
C HIS A 39 -7.39 -1.37 -11.48
N SER A 40 -7.94 -0.35 -10.81
CA SER A 40 -8.97 -0.54 -9.79
C SER A 40 -10.10 0.45 -10.00
N SER A 41 -11.33 -0.02 -9.80
CA SER A 41 -12.54 0.78 -9.74
C SER A 41 -12.61 1.64 -8.46
N ASN A 42 -11.80 1.34 -7.43
CA ASN A 42 -11.70 2.10 -6.19
C ASN A 42 -10.59 3.17 -6.24
N PRO A 43 -10.93 4.48 -6.17
CA PRO A 43 -9.95 5.58 -6.18
C PRO A 43 -8.96 5.55 -5.01
N GLY A 44 -9.31 4.90 -3.89
CA GLY A 44 -8.44 4.77 -2.71
C GLY A 44 -7.24 3.84 -2.93
N ALA A 45 -7.26 2.99 -3.97
CA ALA A 45 -6.24 1.99 -4.20
C ALA A 45 -4.86 2.57 -4.56
N HIS A 46 -4.76 3.83 -5.00
CA HIS A 46 -3.51 4.43 -5.50
C HIS A 46 -2.46 4.76 -4.41
N GLY A 47 -2.83 4.73 -3.12
CA GLY A 47 -1.95 4.99 -1.98
C GLY A 47 -1.69 3.78 -1.09
N MET A 48 -2.04 2.59 -1.56
CA MET A 48 -2.08 1.38 -0.73
C MET A 48 -0.68 0.81 -0.43
N ARG A 49 -0.49 0.40 0.83
CA ARG A 49 0.62 -0.45 1.28
C ARG A 49 0.06 -1.68 1.98
N VAL A 50 0.76 -2.80 1.83
CA VAL A 50 0.37 -4.07 2.46
C VAL A 50 1.57 -4.66 3.17
N LYS A 51 1.39 -5.16 4.39
CA LYS A 51 2.34 -6.07 5.04
C LYS A 51 1.72 -7.45 5.10
N ILE A 52 2.48 -8.45 4.68
CA ILE A 52 2.09 -9.85 4.80
C ILE A 52 3.12 -10.54 5.68
N ASP A 53 2.64 -11.21 6.72
CA ASP A 53 3.40 -12.18 7.51
C ASP A 53 2.78 -13.56 7.24
N GLN A 54 3.53 -14.44 6.56
CA GLN A 54 3.09 -15.81 6.24
C GLN A 54 3.91 -16.84 7.01
N SER A 55 3.23 -17.82 7.60
CA SER A 55 3.83 -18.96 8.29
C SER A 55 3.13 -20.24 7.85
N GLY A 56 3.67 -20.88 6.81
CA GLY A 56 3.02 -22.02 6.17
C GLY A 56 1.72 -21.60 5.48
N ASP A 57 0.60 -22.13 5.94
CA ASP A 57 -0.74 -21.82 5.43
C ASP A 57 -1.42 -20.66 6.16
N ASP A 58 -0.87 -20.20 7.29
CA ASP A 58 -1.39 -19.06 8.04
C ASP A 58 -0.82 -17.76 7.46
N ILE A 59 -1.69 -16.83 7.13
CA ILE A 59 -1.38 -15.56 6.47
C ILE A 59 -2.05 -14.44 7.25
N THR A 60 -1.25 -13.49 7.75
CA THR A 60 -1.75 -12.23 8.29
C THR A 60 -1.39 -11.12 7.31
N MET A 61 -2.40 -10.49 6.74
CA MET A 61 -2.25 -9.34 5.86
C MET A 61 -2.73 -8.09 6.59
N ILE A 62 -1.89 -7.07 6.67
CA ILE A 62 -2.27 -5.75 7.16
C ILE A 62 -2.23 -4.81 5.97
N MET A 63 -3.40 -4.28 5.60
CA MET A 63 -3.56 -3.30 4.54
C MET A 63 -3.62 -1.90 5.15
N ARG A 64 -2.89 -0.97 4.55
CA ARG A 64 -2.89 0.45 4.91
C ARG A 64 -3.26 1.26 3.68
N VAL A 65 -4.33 2.03 3.77
CA VAL A 65 -4.80 2.92 2.71
C VAL A 65 -4.69 4.35 3.19
N GLU A 66 -3.89 5.15 2.47
CA GLU A 66 -3.79 6.58 2.72
C GLU A 66 -4.81 7.33 1.86
N SER A 67 -5.73 8.04 2.50
CA SER A 67 -6.75 8.85 1.83
C SER A 67 -6.68 10.32 2.27
N GLN A 68 -7.47 11.19 1.65
CA GLN A 68 -7.61 12.59 2.08
C GLN A 68 -8.20 12.72 3.50
N ARG A 69 -8.97 11.71 3.95
CA ARG A 69 -9.60 11.67 5.29
C ARG A 69 -8.69 11.13 6.38
N GLY A 70 -7.48 10.70 6.03
CA GLY A 70 -6.53 10.05 6.92
C GLY A 70 -6.17 8.65 6.46
N GLU A 71 -5.40 7.98 7.32
CA GLU A 71 -4.92 6.62 7.10
C GLU A 71 -5.89 5.61 7.72
N GLU A 72 -6.33 4.64 6.93
CA GLU A 72 -7.11 3.49 7.39
C GLU A 72 -6.23 2.25 7.37
N MET A 73 -6.29 1.46 8.45
CA MET A 73 -5.59 0.18 8.55
C MET A 73 -6.61 -0.94 8.77
N THR A 74 -6.50 -2.00 7.99
CA THR A 74 -7.36 -3.18 8.06
C THR A 74 -6.49 -4.43 8.12
N THR A 75 -6.77 -5.33 9.06
CA THR A 75 -6.05 -6.59 9.21
C THR A 75 -6.95 -7.74 8.79
N TYR A 76 -6.39 -8.64 7.97
CA TYR A 76 -7.01 -9.88 7.55
C TYR A 76 -6.17 -11.06 8.03
N HIS A 77 -6.84 -12.03 8.64
CA HIS A 77 -6.28 -13.33 8.99
C HIS A 77 -6.89 -14.39 8.08
N LEU A 78 -6.03 -15.12 7.38
CA LEU A 78 -6.42 -16.17 6.45
C LEU A 78 -5.62 -17.43 6.77
N ARG A 79 -6.27 -18.57 6.64
CA ARG A 79 -5.63 -19.88 6.64
C ARG A 79 -5.98 -20.59 5.34
N ALA A 80 -4.97 -20.87 4.52
CA ALA A 80 -5.15 -21.67 3.32
C ALA A 80 -5.60 -23.09 3.69
N GLY A 81 -6.52 -23.65 2.90
CA GLY A 81 -7.22 -24.90 3.18
C GLY A 81 -8.42 -24.78 4.13
N SER A 82 -8.67 -23.60 4.71
CA SER A 82 -9.85 -23.34 5.55
C SER A 82 -11.02 -22.78 4.74
N ASN A 83 -12.24 -23.11 5.14
CA ASN A 83 -13.49 -22.54 4.65
C ASN A 83 -14.24 -21.67 5.69
N ASP A 84 -13.63 -21.41 6.85
CA ASP A 84 -14.23 -20.66 7.97
C ASP A 84 -13.32 -19.50 8.43
N ASN A 85 -12.59 -18.87 7.50
CA ASN A 85 -11.85 -17.65 7.85
C ASN A 85 -12.85 -16.54 8.17
N LYS A 86 -12.59 -15.78 9.24
CA LYS A 86 -13.48 -14.72 9.73
C LYS A 86 -12.71 -13.42 9.83
N ASN A 87 -13.20 -12.41 9.12
CA ASN A 87 -12.63 -11.08 9.07
C ASN A 87 -13.76 -10.04 9.07
N GLU A 88 -13.39 -8.77 8.96
CA GLU A 88 -14.33 -7.67 8.82
C GLU A 88 -13.92 -6.81 7.62
N ILE A 89 -14.90 -6.27 6.91
CA ILE A 89 -14.70 -5.28 5.85
C ILE A 89 -15.63 -4.10 6.13
N HIS A 90 -15.07 -2.90 6.34
CA HIS A 90 -15.80 -1.68 6.67
C HIS A 90 -16.95 -1.85 7.69
N GLY A 91 -16.72 -2.53 8.82
CA GLY A 91 -17.75 -2.75 9.83
C GLY A 91 -18.60 -4.02 9.65
N ALA A 92 -18.58 -4.66 8.48
CA ALA A 92 -19.37 -5.87 8.23
C ALA A 92 -18.56 -7.15 8.42
N PRO A 93 -19.14 -8.17 9.08
CA PRO A 93 -18.51 -9.46 9.18
C PRO A 93 -18.40 -10.10 7.80
N MET A 94 -17.23 -10.67 7.54
CA MET A 94 -16.88 -11.36 6.31
C MET A 94 -16.41 -12.77 6.63
N THR A 95 -16.96 -13.75 5.92
CA THR A 95 -16.48 -15.14 5.97
C THR A 95 -15.82 -15.50 4.66
N SER A 96 -14.72 -16.25 4.70
CA SER A 96 -14.05 -16.68 3.48
C SER A 96 -13.49 -18.09 3.51
N SER A 97 -13.42 -18.69 2.33
CA SER A 97 -12.64 -19.88 2.06
C SER A 97 -11.36 -19.51 1.32
N ALA A 98 -10.24 -20.15 1.65
CA ALA A 98 -8.95 -19.88 1.03
C ALA A 98 -8.27 -21.20 0.66
N LYS A 99 -7.67 -21.28 -0.53
CA LYS A 99 -6.96 -22.48 -1.01
C LYS A 99 -5.79 -22.11 -1.92
N TRP A 100 -4.79 -22.98 -1.96
CA TRP A 100 -3.72 -22.89 -2.96
C TRP A 100 -4.16 -23.52 -4.29
N GLU A 101 -3.92 -22.82 -5.39
CA GLU A 101 -4.23 -23.28 -6.76
C GLU A 101 -3.18 -22.74 -7.74
N ASP A 102 -2.36 -23.63 -8.31
CA ASP A 102 -1.31 -23.31 -9.29
C ASP A 102 -0.35 -22.19 -8.85
N GLY A 103 0.10 -22.25 -7.59
CA GLY A 103 1.00 -21.23 -7.02
C GLY A 103 0.31 -19.88 -6.77
N ALA A 104 -1.02 -19.85 -6.74
CA ALA A 104 -1.79 -18.70 -6.28
C ALA A 104 -2.59 -19.06 -5.03
N LEU A 105 -2.85 -18.07 -4.18
CA LEU A 105 -3.87 -18.19 -3.15
C LEU A 105 -5.19 -17.67 -3.73
N VAL A 106 -6.19 -18.55 -3.77
CA VAL A 106 -7.55 -18.22 -4.21
C VAL A 106 -8.43 -18.11 -2.97
N ILE A 107 -9.11 -16.98 -2.83
CA ILE A 107 -9.95 -16.68 -1.67
C ILE A 107 -11.34 -16.32 -2.18
N GLU A 108 -12.35 -17.00 -1.66
CA GLU A 108 -13.75 -16.68 -1.93
C GLU A 108 -14.36 -16.15 -0.65
N SER A 109 -14.81 -14.90 -0.66
CA SER A 109 -15.33 -14.19 0.51
C SER A 109 -16.76 -13.70 0.28
N ALA A 110 -17.52 -13.64 1.37
CA ALA A 110 -18.84 -13.03 1.39
C ALA A 110 -18.99 -12.14 2.61
N ALA A 111 -19.53 -10.93 2.43
CA ALA A 111 -19.86 -9.99 3.50
C ALA A 111 -21.28 -9.46 3.31
N LYS A 112 -21.98 -9.15 4.41
CA LYS A 112 -23.38 -8.68 4.37
C LYS A 112 -23.56 -7.33 5.07
N TRP A 113 -24.26 -6.42 4.40
CA TRP A 113 -24.78 -5.18 4.97
C TRP A 113 -26.31 -5.15 4.82
N GLY A 114 -27.01 -5.49 5.91
CA GLY A 114 -28.47 -5.67 5.85
C GLY A 114 -28.83 -6.77 4.86
N ASP A 115 -29.68 -6.44 3.88
CA ASP A 115 -30.16 -7.38 2.85
C ASP A 115 -29.23 -7.47 1.63
N ARG A 116 -28.14 -6.68 1.58
CA ARG A 116 -27.18 -6.67 0.46
C ARG A 116 -25.95 -7.50 0.80
N GLU A 117 -25.52 -8.32 -0.14
CA GLU A 117 -24.34 -9.18 -0.02
C GLU A 117 -23.26 -8.74 -1.01
N LEU A 118 -22.02 -8.73 -0.55
CA LEU A 118 -20.82 -8.56 -1.35
C LEU A 118 -20.17 -9.93 -1.51
N HIS A 119 -19.97 -10.36 -2.74
CA HIS A 119 -19.17 -11.53 -3.07
C HIS A 119 -17.84 -11.08 -3.65
N LEU A 120 -16.75 -11.65 -3.15
CA LEU A 120 -15.37 -11.38 -3.58
C LEU A 120 -14.71 -12.70 -3.96
N SER A 121 -14.02 -12.72 -5.10
CA SER A 121 -13.15 -13.79 -5.55
C SER A 121 -11.77 -13.20 -5.81
N ASP A 122 -10.85 -13.45 -4.90
CA ASP A 122 -9.48 -12.97 -4.95
C ASP A 122 -8.54 -14.06 -5.48
N ARG A 123 -7.59 -13.66 -6.32
CA ARG A 123 -6.45 -14.48 -6.72
C ARG A 123 -5.15 -13.72 -6.47
N TRP A 124 -4.37 -14.21 -5.53
CA TRP A 124 -3.08 -13.60 -5.16
C TRP A 124 -1.92 -14.41 -5.72
N THR A 125 -1.00 -13.73 -6.38
CA THR A 125 0.20 -14.33 -6.98
C THR A 125 1.43 -13.52 -6.65
N VAL A 126 2.58 -14.17 -6.62
CA VAL A 126 3.89 -13.51 -6.52
C VAL A 126 4.77 -13.95 -7.68
N SER A 127 5.54 -13.02 -8.23
CA SER A 127 6.51 -13.31 -9.28
C SER A 127 7.60 -14.26 -8.79
N SER A 128 8.24 -14.97 -9.71
CA SER A 128 9.29 -15.95 -9.39
C SER A 128 10.53 -15.35 -8.71
N ASP A 129 10.80 -14.05 -8.92
CA ASP A 129 11.86 -13.30 -8.24
C ASP A 129 11.44 -12.72 -6.87
N GLY A 130 10.17 -12.93 -6.49
CA GLY A 130 9.60 -12.46 -5.24
C GLY A 130 9.45 -10.94 -5.16
N GLN A 131 9.56 -10.20 -6.27
CA GLN A 131 9.55 -8.72 -6.26
C GLN A 131 8.18 -8.10 -6.57
N THR A 132 7.31 -8.83 -7.24
CA THR A 132 5.97 -8.35 -7.60
C THR A 132 4.90 -9.23 -6.97
N LEU A 133 3.98 -8.63 -6.22
CA LEU A 133 2.76 -9.25 -5.73
C LEU A 133 1.58 -8.73 -6.55
N THR A 134 0.68 -9.60 -6.99
CA THR A 134 -0.50 -9.22 -7.77
C THR A 134 -1.76 -9.80 -7.14
N PHE A 135 -2.72 -8.93 -6.88
CA PHE A 135 -4.08 -9.29 -6.46
C PHE A 135 -5.02 -9.03 -7.63
N VAL A 136 -5.72 -10.07 -8.09
CA VAL A 136 -6.85 -9.93 -9.00
C VAL A 136 -8.10 -10.24 -8.20
N GLU A 137 -8.94 -9.23 -8.02
CA GLU A 137 -10.20 -9.34 -7.28
C GLU A 137 -11.35 -9.24 -8.28
N ARG A 138 -12.28 -10.18 -8.23
CA ARG A 138 -13.61 -10.04 -8.84
C ARG A 138 -14.61 -9.81 -7.74
N HIS A 139 -15.45 -8.80 -7.90
CA HIS A 139 -16.45 -8.48 -6.91
C HIS A 139 -17.83 -8.24 -7.51
N GLN A 140 -18.86 -8.54 -6.73
CA GLN A 140 -20.24 -8.25 -7.04
C GLN A 140 -21.00 -7.84 -5.79
N PHE A 141 -21.65 -6.67 -5.82
CA PHE A 141 -22.45 -6.18 -4.71
C PHE A 141 -23.95 -6.21 -5.01
N GLY A 142 -24.69 -7.09 -4.33
CA GLY A 142 -26.10 -7.34 -4.59
C GLY A 142 -26.34 -7.79 -6.04
N THR A 143 -27.17 -7.05 -6.78
CA THR A 143 -27.49 -7.34 -8.19
C THR A 143 -26.72 -6.46 -9.17
N GLU A 144 -25.74 -5.69 -8.71
CA GLU A 144 -24.89 -4.89 -9.59
C GLU A 144 -24.06 -5.81 -10.52
N PRO A 145 -23.64 -5.34 -11.70
CA PRO A 145 -22.74 -6.11 -12.56
C PRO A 145 -21.44 -6.43 -11.81
N ALA A 146 -20.93 -7.65 -11.99
CA ALA A 146 -19.62 -8.00 -11.47
C ALA A 146 -18.53 -7.14 -12.14
N ALA A 147 -17.53 -6.75 -11.36
CA ALA A 147 -16.36 -6.03 -11.84
C ALA A 147 -15.08 -6.78 -11.43
N GLU A 148 -13.97 -6.44 -12.09
CA GLU A 148 -12.65 -7.01 -11.81
C GLU A 148 -11.64 -5.88 -11.63
N ASP A 149 -10.91 -5.95 -10.53
CA ASP A 149 -9.81 -5.05 -10.20
C ASP A 149 -8.50 -5.84 -10.19
N THR A 150 -7.43 -5.23 -10.67
CA THR A 150 -6.06 -5.77 -10.60
C THR A 150 -5.17 -4.78 -9.86
N MET A 151 -4.62 -5.20 -8.72
CA MET A 151 -3.64 -4.44 -7.95
C MET A 151 -2.28 -5.10 -8.05
N VAL A 152 -1.29 -4.34 -8.49
CA VAL A 152 0.10 -4.79 -8.60
C VAL A 152 0.93 -4.04 -7.56
N PHE A 153 1.73 -4.77 -6.80
CA PHE A 153 2.56 -4.23 -5.73
C PHE A 153 4.02 -4.60 -5.94
N GLU A 154 4.90 -3.69 -5.52
CA GLU A 154 6.35 -3.86 -5.54
C GLU A 154 6.87 -4.10 -4.12
N LYS A 155 7.75 -5.10 -3.96
CA LYS A 155 8.36 -5.44 -2.67
C LYS A 155 9.27 -4.32 -2.18
N GLN A 156 9.18 -4.01 -0.90
CA GLN A 156 9.94 -2.94 -0.26
C GLN A 156 11.03 -3.52 0.65
N ALA A 157 12.22 -3.75 0.09
CA ALA A 157 13.32 -4.46 0.77
C ALA A 157 13.80 -3.84 2.10
N ASN A 158 13.60 -2.52 2.29
CA ASN A 158 14.02 -1.78 3.50
C ASN A 158 12.89 -0.94 4.11
N ALA A 159 11.62 -1.29 3.85
CA ALA A 159 10.52 -0.54 4.44
C ALA A 159 10.33 -0.89 5.92
N THR A 160 10.03 0.12 6.72
CA THR A 160 9.38 -0.06 8.02
C THR A 160 7.87 -0.04 7.83
N TRP A 161 7.17 -0.93 8.54
CA TRP A 161 5.70 -0.98 8.56
C TRP A 161 5.10 0.01 9.56
N GLU A 162 5.81 0.22 10.67
CA GLU A 162 5.39 1.16 11.70
C GLU A 162 5.11 2.54 11.08
N PRO A 163 4.03 3.22 11.50
CA PRO A 163 3.75 4.56 11.02
C PRO A 163 5.00 5.42 11.20
N PRO A 164 5.38 6.21 10.18
CA PRO A 164 6.54 7.08 10.27
C PRO A 164 6.37 7.97 11.51
N GLN A 165 7.40 8.04 12.35
CA GLN A 165 7.39 8.96 13.48
C GLN A 165 7.10 10.40 13.00
N PRO A 166 6.53 11.27 13.84
CA PRO A 166 6.34 12.68 13.53
C PRO A 166 7.64 13.31 13.01
N ALA A 167 7.55 14.18 12.01
CA ALA A 167 8.70 14.86 11.43
C ALA A 167 9.47 15.69 12.47
N GLY A 168 8.78 16.18 13.51
CA GLY A 168 9.40 16.83 14.67
C GLY A 168 10.40 15.95 15.43
N ASP A 169 10.18 14.64 15.45
CA ASP A 169 11.03 13.67 16.14
C ASP A 169 12.11 13.11 15.21
N ALA A 170 11.78 12.92 13.92
CA ALA A 170 12.70 12.41 12.92
C ALA A 170 13.77 13.43 12.46
N PHE A 171 13.45 14.73 12.44
CA PHE A 171 14.30 15.75 11.84
C PHE A 171 14.56 16.94 12.77
N LYS A 172 15.73 17.55 12.61
CA LYS A 172 16.11 18.75 13.36
C LYS A 172 15.36 19.98 12.85
N ASN A 173 14.97 20.84 13.80
CA ASN A 173 14.40 22.18 13.55
C ASN A 173 13.12 22.21 12.69
N ILE A 174 12.25 21.20 12.85
CA ILE A 174 10.88 21.24 12.33
C ILE A 174 10.01 22.03 13.30
N GLN A 175 9.48 23.18 12.83
CA GLN A 175 8.73 24.12 13.69
C GLN A 175 7.23 24.18 13.38
N VAL A 176 6.82 23.86 12.16
CA VAL A 176 5.42 24.00 11.70
C VAL A 176 4.81 22.64 11.37
N LEU A 177 5.52 21.82 10.59
CA LEU A 177 5.07 20.50 10.14
C LEU A 177 5.47 19.39 11.13
N LYS A 178 5.38 19.63 12.44
CA LYS A 178 5.91 18.70 13.46
C LYS A 178 5.21 17.35 13.45
N ASP A 179 3.88 17.38 13.37
CA ASP A 179 3.02 16.21 13.50
C ASP A 179 2.82 15.48 12.16
N VAL A 180 3.39 16.01 11.08
CA VAL A 180 3.35 15.35 9.77
C VAL A 180 4.22 14.09 9.81
N PRO A 181 3.78 12.94 9.26
CA PRO A 181 4.62 11.75 9.18
C PRO A 181 5.95 12.05 8.47
N SER A 182 7.05 11.58 9.03
CA SER A 182 8.41 11.92 8.57
C SER A 182 8.67 11.62 7.08
N ASP A 183 8.08 10.57 6.51
CA ASP A 183 8.18 10.24 5.09
C ASP A 183 7.43 11.21 4.16
N ARG A 184 6.45 11.96 4.68
CA ARG A 184 5.71 13.00 3.95
C ARG A 184 6.46 14.33 3.89
N LEU A 185 7.48 14.52 4.72
CA LEU A 185 8.19 15.80 4.79
C LEU A 185 8.88 16.13 3.45
N MET A 186 9.65 15.19 2.88
CA MET A 186 10.37 15.43 1.63
C MET A 186 9.45 15.67 0.42
N PRO A 187 8.41 14.86 0.17
CA PRO A 187 7.39 15.15 -0.85
C PRO A 187 6.75 16.53 -0.66
N THR A 188 6.47 16.93 0.59
CA THR A 188 5.94 18.26 0.91
C THR A 188 6.92 19.36 0.51
N MET A 189 8.21 19.24 0.83
CA MET A 189 9.24 20.20 0.40
C MET A 189 9.35 20.31 -1.12
N VAL A 190 9.26 19.18 -1.84
CA VAL A 190 9.25 19.17 -3.32
C VAL A 190 8.00 19.85 -3.88
N SER A 191 6.85 19.77 -3.20
CA SER A 191 5.66 20.50 -3.64
C SER A 191 5.86 22.02 -3.56
N PHE A 192 6.56 22.50 -2.52
CA PHE A 192 6.88 23.93 -2.38
C PHE A 192 7.84 24.42 -3.45
N THR A 193 8.87 23.64 -3.80
CA THR A 193 9.81 24.02 -4.86
C THR A 193 9.11 24.17 -6.21
N ARG A 194 8.20 23.25 -6.54
CA ARG A 194 7.35 23.33 -7.74
C ARG A 194 6.44 24.55 -7.71
N ALA A 195 5.81 24.82 -6.57
CA ALA A 195 4.86 25.91 -6.44
C ALA A 195 5.48 27.30 -6.67
N LEU A 196 6.76 27.46 -6.32
CA LEU A 196 7.53 28.71 -6.43
C LEU A 196 8.51 28.73 -7.60
N ALA A 197 8.63 27.62 -8.35
CA ALA A 197 9.66 27.36 -9.37
C ALA A 197 11.11 27.62 -8.89
N VAL A 198 11.43 27.17 -7.67
CA VAL A 198 12.76 27.30 -7.07
C VAL A 198 13.42 25.94 -6.85
N LYS A 199 14.70 25.95 -6.50
CA LYS A 199 15.44 24.78 -6.01
C LYS A 199 15.54 24.80 -4.48
N CYS A 200 15.97 23.68 -3.89
CA CYS A 200 16.05 23.51 -2.43
C CYS A 200 16.92 24.58 -1.75
N ASP A 201 18.00 24.99 -2.42
CA ASP A 201 18.95 26.01 -1.97
C ASP A 201 18.37 27.43 -1.99
N HIS A 202 17.15 27.66 -2.49
CA HIS A 202 16.48 28.94 -2.28
C HIS A 202 16.15 29.17 -0.80
N CYS A 203 15.65 28.13 -0.12
CA CYS A 203 15.27 28.20 1.29
C CYS A 203 16.31 27.56 2.22
N HIS A 204 17.01 26.51 1.79
CA HIS A 204 17.94 25.77 2.65
C HIS A 204 19.40 26.13 2.40
N VAL A 205 20.22 26.00 3.44
CA VAL A 205 21.68 25.93 3.30
C VAL A 205 22.02 24.53 2.77
N PRO A 206 22.77 24.38 1.66
CA PRO A 206 23.13 23.08 1.13
C PRO A 206 23.81 22.21 2.20
N ASN A 207 23.37 20.95 2.33
CA ASN A 207 23.84 19.98 3.33
C ASN A 207 23.56 20.34 4.81
N GLU A 208 22.95 21.48 5.10
CA GLU A 208 22.64 21.96 6.46
C GLU A 208 21.16 22.40 6.52
N PHE A 209 20.26 21.46 6.21
CA PHE A 209 18.83 21.73 6.00
C PHE A 209 18.11 22.27 7.24
N ASP A 210 18.63 22.03 8.43
CA ASP A 210 18.10 22.49 9.70
C ASP A 210 18.44 23.96 10.02
N LYS A 211 19.46 24.55 9.39
CA LYS A 211 19.84 25.96 9.62
C LYS A 211 18.79 26.96 9.11
N ASP A 212 18.69 28.08 9.83
CA ASP A 212 17.74 29.18 9.55
C ASP A 212 18.41 30.42 8.96
N ASP A 213 19.64 30.27 8.47
CA ASP A 213 20.49 31.36 7.95
C ASP A 213 19.88 32.08 6.74
N LYS A 214 18.95 31.43 6.02
CA LYS A 214 18.26 32.03 4.87
C LYS A 214 16.91 32.61 5.27
N PRO A 215 16.66 33.92 5.03
CA PRO A 215 15.39 34.56 5.40
C PRO A 215 14.19 33.93 4.68
N ALA A 216 14.40 33.38 3.48
CA ALA A 216 13.37 32.65 2.73
C ALA A 216 12.77 31.48 3.52
N LYS A 217 13.54 30.78 4.36
CA LYS A 217 13.05 29.66 5.18
C LYS A 217 12.07 30.14 6.25
N THR A 218 12.41 31.23 6.94
CA THR A 218 11.54 31.84 7.96
C THR A 218 10.24 32.35 7.33
N THR A 219 10.33 33.01 6.17
CA THR A 219 9.15 33.41 5.40
C THR A 219 8.30 32.21 5.00
N ALA A 220 8.92 31.13 4.50
CA ALA A 220 8.21 29.91 4.13
C ALA A 220 7.44 29.31 5.31
N ARG A 221 8.02 29.28 6.52
CA ARG A 221 7.28 28.81 7.73
C ARG A 221 6.03 29.64 8.00
N ASN A 222 6.12 30.96 7.85
CA ASN A 222 4.96 31.84 8.03
C ASN A 222 3.89 31.58 6.97
N MET A 223 4.30 31.38 5.71
CA MET A 223 3.38 31.04 4.63
C MET A 223 2.73 29.67 4.82
N ILE A 224 3.45 28.67 5.33
CA ILE A 224 2.88 27.34 5.66
C ILE A 224 1.79 27.50 6.72
N ARG A 225 2.07 28.22 7.82
CA ARG A 225 1.05 28.49 8.86
C ARG A 225 -0.17 29.21 8.29
N MET A 226 0.05 30.21 7.43
CA MET A 226 -1.03 30.96 6.80
C MET A 226 -1.90 30.05 5.92
N ALA A 227 -1.31 29.23 5.05
CA ALA A 227 -2.06 28.31 4.19
C ALA A 227 -2.82 27.25 5.00
N MET A 228 -2.18 26.65 6.00
CA MET A 228 -2.84 25.70 6.92
C MET A 228 -4.04 26.34 7.61
N LYS A 229 -3.88 27.58 8.11
CA LYS A 229 -4.97 28.30 8.77
C LYS A 229 -6.11 28.65 7.81
N ILE A 230 -5.81 29.08 6.58
CA ILE A 230 -6.83 29.33 5.55
C ILE A 230 -7.65 28.07 5.28
N ASN A 231 -6.99 26.92 5.07
CA ASN A 231 -7.65 25.63 4.84
C ASN A 231 -8.49 25.18 6.04
N GLN A 232 -7.95 25.31 7.25
CA GLN A 232 -8.67 24.94 8.46
C GLN A 232 -9.92 25.79 8.67
N ASP A 233 -9.79 27.12 8.59
CA ASP A 233 -10.85 28.05 8.96
C ASP A 233 -11.95 28.14 7.89
N ASN A 234 -11.61 28.00 6.61
CA ASN A 234 -12.54 28.28 5.50
C ASN A 234 -12.96 27.03 4.72
N PHE A 235 -12.18 25.95 4.81
CA PHE A 235 -12.38 24.75 4.00
C PHE A 235 -12.46 23.48 4.84
N LYS A 236 -12.74 23.60 6.15
CA LYS A 236 -12.88 22.46 7.09
C LYS A 236 -11.64 21.55 7.13
N GLY A 237 -10.46 22.11 6.85
CA GLY A 237 -9.20 21.36 6.79
C GLY A 237 -8.90 20.72 5.43
N GLU A 238 -9.81 20.81 4.45
CA GLU A 238 -9.57 20.32 3.09
C GLU A 238 -8.44 21.11 2.41
N TYR A 239 -7.68 20.43 1.55
CA TYR A 239 -6.54 21.03 0.83
C TYR A 239 -7.00 21.88 -0.37
N ALA A 240 -7.71 22.98 -0.09
CA ALA A 240 -8.27 23.87 -1.12
C ALA A 240 -7.30 24.98 -1.55
N VAL A 241 -6.51 25.51 -0.62
CA VAL A 241 -5.50 26.54 -0.87
C VAL A 241 -4.11 25.94 -0.71
N SER A 242 -3.27 26.14 -1.73
CA SER A 242 -1.88 25.70 -1.76
C SER A 242 -0.95 26.87 -2.05
N CYS A 243 0.36 26.64 -1.94
CA CYS A 243 1.37 27.62 -2.36
C CYS A 243 1.16 28.04 -3.83
N TRP A 244 0.74 27.11 -4.70
CA TRP A 244 0.50 27.38 -6.13
C TRP A 244 -0.64 28.36 -6.36
N THR A 245 -1.68 28.35 -5.52
CA THR A 245 -2.85 29.24 -5.63
C THR A 245 -2.44 30.70 -5.77
N CYS A 246 -1.40 31.11 -5.02
CA CYS A 246 -0.87 32.47 -5.02
C CYS A 246 0.44 32.62 -5.82
N HIS A 247 1.41 31.71 -5.63
CA HIS A 247 2.74 31.86 -6.21
C HIS A 247 2.78 31.57 -7.71
N ARG A 248 1.97 30.62 -8.20
CA ARG A 248 1.85 30.27 -9.63
C ARG A 248 3.20 30.10 -10.36
N GLY A 249 4.17 29.47 -9.69
CA GLY A 249 5.50 29.26 -10.26
C GLY A 249 6.44 30.47 -10.14
N ASN A 250 6.12 31.46 -9.30
CA ASN A 250 6.96 32.61 -9.03
C ASN A 250 7.24 32.76 -7.53
N VAL A 251 8.48 33.16 -7.19
CA VAL A 251 8.88 33.44 -5.79
C VAL A 251 8.02 34.53 -5.16
N LYS A 252 7.61 35.51 -5.96
CA LYS A 252 6.72 36.59 -5.54
C LYS A 252 5.40 36.46 -6.30
N PRO A 253 4.24 36.45 -5.61
CA PRO A 253 2.94 36.51 -6.28
C PRO A 253 2.82 37.79 -7.14
N GLU A 254 2.34 37.66 -8.38
CA GLU A 254 2.35 38.75 -9.37
C GLU A 254 1.41 39.92 -9.04
N ASN A 255 0.33 39.66 -8.29
CA ASN A 255 -0.70 40.66 -7.98
C ASN A 255 -0.79 40.92 -6.47
N ALA A 256 0.33 41.27 -5.84
CA ALA A 256 0.26 41.83 -4.48
C ALA A 256 -0.62 43.10 -4.52
N PRO A 257 -1.60 43.26 -3.61
CA PRO A 257 -2.41 44.48 -3.55
C PRO A 257 -1.49 45.70 -3.48
N ASN A 258 -1.71 46.70 -4.33
CA ASN A 258 -1.08 48.00 -4.13
C ASN A 258 -1.65 48.61 -2.84
N PRO A 259 -0.79 49.05 -1.90
CA PRO A 259 -1.23 49.64 -0.64
C PRO A 259 -2.01 50.94 -0.84
#